data_AF-A0A943PK03-F1
#
_entry.id   AF-A0A943PK03-F1
#
_cell.length_a   1.000
_cell.length_b   1.000
_cell.length_c   1.000
_cell.angle_alpha   90.00
_cell.angle_beta   90.00
_cell.angle_gamma   90.00
#
_symmetry.space_group_name_H-M   'P 1'
#
loop_
_entity.id
_entity.type
_entity.pdbx_description
1 polymer ?
#
loop_
_entity_poly.entity_id
_entity_poly.type
_entity_poly.pdbx_seq_one_letter_code
_entity_poly.pdbx_strand_id
1 'polypeptide(L)'
;MPAYTENELARMRERAIASAREMQRRATIKGGEQRQCNRPNPPPTRPEPPPKPPERTSKPPEKPHEKPKPQRPPAPPVDDDRLLIIALIIILSADGADMLTIFALMYILM
;
A
#
# COMPACT_ATOMS: atom_id res chain seq x y z
N MET A 1 -5.46 -17.19 -30.52
CA MET A 1 -5.06 -17.49 -29.13
C MET A 1 -6.31 -17.84 -28.35
N PRO A 2 -6.39 -18.97 -27.63
CA PRO A 2 -7.57 -19.23 -26.82
C PRO A 2 -7.55 -18.25 -25.64
N ALA A 3 -8.50 -17.32 -25.62
CA ALA A 3 -8.74 -16.48 -24.47
C ALA A 3 -9.23 -17.38 -23.34
N TYR A 4 -8.59 -17.31 -22.17
CA TYR A 4 -9.04 -18.03 -20.99
C TYR A 4 -10.52 -17.72 -20.77
N THR A 5 -11.32 -18.77 -20.73
CA THR A 5 -12.76 -18.60 -20.54
C THR A 5 -13.01 -18.15 -19.11
N GLU A 6 -14.09 -17.41 -18.88
CA GLU A 6 -14.42 -16.86 -17.57
C GLU A 6 -14.52 -17.96 -16.49
N ASN A 7 -14.94 -19.16 -16.86
CA ASN A 7 -14.99 -20.33 -15.97
C ASN A 7 -13.59 -20.74 -15.47
N GLU A 8 -12.59 -20.70 -16.35
CA GLU A 8 -11.21 -21.05 -16.00
C GLU A 8 -10.57 -19.97 -15.12
N LEU A 9 -10.88 -18.70 -15.39
CA LEU A 9 -10.41 -17.59 -14.57
C LEU A 9 -11.02 -17.64 -13.17
N ALA A 10 -12.31 -17.96 -13.07
CA ALA A 10 -12.99 -18.17 -11.79
C ALA A 10 -12.34 -19.31 -10.99
N ARG A 11 -12.07 -20.45 -11.64
CA ARG A 11 -11.37 -21.58 -10.99
C ARG A 11 -9.94 -21.24 -10.57
N MET A 12 -9.23 -20.43 -11.35
CA MET A 12 -7.87 -20.01 -11.00
C MET A 12 -7.88 -19.07 -9.79
N ARG A 13 -8.82 -18.13 -9.75
CA ARG A 13 -9.03 -17.23 -8.61
C ARG A 13 -9.37 -18.00 -7.35
N GLU A 14 -10.27 -18.98 -7.44
CA GLU A 14 -10.66 -19.80 -6.30
C GLU A 14 -9.48 -20.58 -5.71
N ARG A 15 -8.64 -21.17 -6.58
CA ARG A 15 -7.41 -21.86 -6.16
C ARG A 15 -6.39 -20.91 -5.51
N ALA A 16 -6.20 -19.71 -6.07
CA ALA A 16 -5.29 -18.72 -5.52
C ALA A 16 -5.74 -18.19 -4.15
N ILE A 17 -7.04 -17.96 -3.98
CA ILE A 17 -7.61 -17.52 -2.69
C ILE A 17 -7.48 -18.64 -1.64
N ALA A 18 -7.75 -19.88 -2.01
CA ALA A 18 -7.60 -21.03 -1.12
C ALA A 18 -6.14 -21.20 -0.67
N SER A 19 -5.18 -21.13 -1.60
CA SER A 19 -3.76 -21.28 -1.27
C SER A 19 -3.23 -20.12 -0.43
N ALA A 20 -3.66 -18.88 -0.72
CA ALA A 20 -3.27 -17.72 0.07
C ALA A 20 -3.79 -17.81 1.51
N ARG A 21 -5.04 -18.23 1.69
CA ARG A 21 -5.63 -18.45 3.02
C ARG A 21 -4.92 -19.56 3.78
N GLU A 22 -4.55 -20.65 3.11
CA GLU A 22 -3.76 -21.72 3.72
C GLU A 22 -2.38 -21.21 4.15
N MET A 23 -1.70 -20.44 3.30
CA MET A 23 -0.40 -19.87 3.61
C MET A 23 -0.49 -18.89 4.80
N GLN A 24 -1.54 -18.07 4.87
CA GLN A 24 -1.79 -17.20 6.02
C GLN A 24 -2.00 -18.01 7.31
N ARG A 25 -2.78 -19.09 7.27
CA ARG A 25 -2.97 -19.98 8.44
C ARG A 25 -1.64 -20.59 8.91
N ARG A 26 -0.78 -21.01 7.98
CA ARG A 26 0.54 -21.55 8.31
C ARG A 26 1.50 -20.48 8.85
N ALA A 27 1.43 -19.26 8.31
CA ALA A 27 2.28 -18.14 8.74
C ALA A 27 1.88 -17.58 10.11
N THR A 28 0.59 -17.52 10.45
CA THR A 28 0.15 -17.08 11.79
C THR A 28 0.54 -18.10 12.87
N ILE A 29 0.61 -19.38 12.54
CA ILE A 29 1.12 -20.44 13.44
C ILE A 29 2.65 -20.40 13.56
N LYS A 30 3.39 -19.99 12.51
CA LYS A 30 4.87 -19.89 12.51
C LYS A 30 5.44 -18.51 12.89
N GLY A 31 4.57 -17.51 13.14
CA GLY A 31 4.94 -16.12 13.45
C GLY A 31 5.64 -15.88 14.79
N GLY A 32 5.83 -16.94 15.60
CA GLY A 32 6.59 -16.89 16.85
C GLY A 32 8.11 -16.89 16.68
N GLU A 33 8.65 -17.52 15.62
CA GLU A 33 10.09 -17.83 15.57
C GLU A 33 10.94 -16.88 14.72
N GLN A 34 10.37 -16.18 13.72
CA GLN A 34 11.17 -15.35 12.81
C GLN A 34 11.34 -13.89 13.27
N ARG A 35 10.68 -13.46 14.34
CA ARG A 35 10.83 -12.09 14.87
C ARG A 35 12.11 -11.86 15.68
N GLN A 36 12.98 -12.86 15.85
CA GLN A 36 14.18 -12.75 16.69
C GLN A 36 15.54 -12.75 15.96
N CYS A 37 15.62 -12.97 14.65
CA CYS A 37 16.93 -13.11 13.99
C CYS A 37 17.67 -11.79 13.65
N ASN A 38 17.14 -10.61 13.97
CA ASN A 38 17.87 -9.33 13.78
C ASN A 38 17.69 -8.36 14.95
N ARG A 39 18.02 -8.80 16.18
CA ARG A 39 18.16 -7.89 17.33
C ARG A 39 19.49 -8.14 18.05
N PRO A 40 20.51 -7.29 17.90
CA PRO A 40 21.53 -7.18 18.92
C PRO A 40 20.96 -6.40 20.13
N ASN A 41 21.31 -6.84 21.34
CA ASN A 41 20.95 -6.27 22.65
C ASN A 41 22.21 -6.32 23.55
N PRO A 42 22.31 -5.61 24.70
CA PRO A 42 22.31 -4.16 25.04
C PRO A 42 23.67 -3.70 25.68
N PRO A 43 23.73 -2.53 26.37
CA PRO A 43 24.19 -2.57 27.76
C PRO A 43 23.18 -1.95 28.76
N PRO A 44 23.18 -2.40 30.03
CA PRO A 44 22.30 -1.90 31.08
C PRO A 44 22.99 -0.79 31.89
N THR A 45 22.35 0.37 32.08
CA THR A 45 22.52 1.26 33.26
C THR A 45 21.81 2.60 33.03
N ARG A 46 20.76 2.89 33.80
CA ARG A 46 20.77 3.98 34.80
C ARG A 46 19.51 3.89 35.69
N PRO A 47 19.60 4.11 37.01
CA PRO A 47 18.48 3.95 37.94
C PRO A 47 17.34 4.95 37.71
N GLU A 48 16.12 4.50 37.98
CA GLU A 48 14.85 5.22 37.95
C GLU A 48 14.87 6.50 38.82
N PRO A 49 14.44 7.68 38.32
CA PRO A 49 14.22 8.86 39.16
C PRO A 49 12.82 8.81 39.85
N PRO A 50 12.69 9.36 41.08
CA PRO A 50 11.56 9.14 42.00
C PRO A 50 10.25 9.87 41.61
N PRO A 51 9.09 9.55 42.23
CA PRO A 51 7.76 9.96 41.76
C PRO A 51 7.36 11.43 42.08
N LYS A 52 6.48 11.98 41.22
CA LYS A 52 5.73 13.28 41.28
C LYS A 52 4.91 13.47 42.58
N PRO A 53 4.49 14.70 43.04
CA PRO A 53 3.44 15.60 42.44
C PRO A 53 3.60 17.13 42.84
N PRO A 54 2.69 18.13 42.57
CA PRO A 54 1.26 18.08 42.25
C PRO A 54 0.72 18.92 41.07
N GLU A 55 -0.48 18.50 40.65
CA GLU A 55 -1.44 19.22 39.81
C GLU A 55 -1.75 20.63 40.33
N ARG A 56 -1.66 21.63 39.45
CA ARG A 56 -2.52 22.82 39.46
C ARG A 56 -2.87 23.22 38.03
N THR A 57 -4.02 22.74 37.60
CA THR A 57 -5.09 23.49 36.90
C THR A 57 -4.73 24.55 35.84
N SER A 58 -5.22 24.28 34.62
CA SER A 58 -6.04 25.20 33.81
C SER A 58 -5.37 26.31 33.01
N LYS A 59 -5.14 26.05 31.71
CA LYS A 59 -5.78 26.72 30.54
C LYS A 59 -5.08 26.34 29.22
N PRO A 60 -5.81 25.92 28.17
CA PRO A 60 -5.48 26.25 26.78
C PRO A 60 -6.33 27.45 26.32
N PRO A 61 -6.13 28.07 25.14
CA PRO A 61 -5.02 28.03 24.19
C PRO A 61 -4.51 29.45 23.80
N GLU A 62 -3.34 29.57 23.17
CA GLU A 62 -3.19 30.56 22.08
C GLU A 62 -2.02 30.17 21.17
N LYS A 63 -2.33 29.92 19.89
CA LYS A 63 -1.34 29.69 18.82
C LYS A 63 -0.56 30.99 18.58
N PRO A 64 0.70 30.90 18.17
CA PRO A 64 1.15 31.79 17.11
C PRO A 64 1.87 31.04 15.98
N HIS A 65 1.32 31.20 14.77
CA HIS A 65 1.99 31.12 13.48
C HIS A 65 2.60 29.79 13.02
N GLU A 66 1.74 28.85 12.62
CA GLU A 66 2.10 27.98 11.50
C GLU A 66 2.07 28.85 10.23
N LYS A 67 3.23 29.10 9.63
CA LYS A 67 3.32 29.67 8.28
C LYS A 67 2.39 28.86 7.36
N PRO A 68 1.63 29.46 6.44
CA PRO A 68 0.94 28.69 5.42
C PRO A 68 2.03 28.00 4.61
N LYS A 69 2.25 26.70 4.87
CA LYS A 69 2.95 25.84 3.93
C LYS A 69 2.18 26.02 2.62
N PRO A 70 2.83 26.29 1.47
CA PRO A 70 2.12 26.36 0.20
C PRO A 70 1.26 25.11 0.13
N GLN A 71 -0.05 25.30 0.23
CA GLN A 71 -1.01 24.21 0.16
C GLN A 71 -0.98 23.85 -1.30
N ARG A 72 0.05 23.08 -1.71
CA ARG A 72 0.12 22.49 -3.03
C ARG A 72 -1.23 21.76 -3.12
N PRO A 73 -2.10 22.15 -4.07
CA PRO A 73 -3.39 21.50 -4.16
C PRO A 73 -3.10 20.00 -4.15
N PRO A 74 -3.83 19.21 -3.34
CA PRO A 74 -3.65 17.77 -3.36
C PRO A 74 -3.72 17.39 -4.82
N ALA A 75 -2.62 16.81 -5.34
CA ALA A 75 -2.60 16.36 -6.71
C ALA A 75 -3.85 15.49 -6.85
N PRO A 76 -4.69 15.74 -7.88
CA PRO A 76 -5.87 14.92 -8.08
C PRO A 76 -5.39 13.46 -8.04
N PRO A 77 -6.13 12.56 -7.35
CA PRO A 77 -5.73 11.17 -7.30
C PRO A 77 -5.59 10.70 -8.75
N VAL A 78 -4.35 10.51 -9.18
CA VAL A 78 -4.06 9.98 -10.50
C VAL A 78 -4.13 8.49 -10.30
N ASP A 79 -5.18 7.85 -10.79
CA ASP A 79 -5.37 6.41 -10.65
C ASP A 79 -4.16 5.70 -11.28
N ASP A 80 -3.44 4.91 -10.48
CA ASP A 80 -2.27 4.14 -10.94
C ASP A 80 -2.64 3.24 -12.14
N ASP A 81 -3.87 2.73 -12.17
CA ASP A 81 -4.42 1.94 -13.27
C ASP A 81 -4.59 2.77 -14.55
N ARG A 82 -5.06 4.03 -14.45
CA ARG A 82 -5.16 4.92 -15.61
C ARG A 82 -3.78 5.29 -16.14
N LEU A 83 -2.82 5.53 -15.24
CA LEU A 83 -1.41 5.73 -15.60
C LEU A 83 -0.82 4.51 -16.30
N LEU A 84 -1.09 3.31 -15.79
CA LEU A 84 -0.65 2.06 -16.40
C LEU A 84 -1.27 1.86 -17.78
N ILE A 85 -2.57 2.12 -17.95
CA ILE A 85 -3.27 2.04 -19.23
C ILE A 85 -2.68 3.04 -20.24
N ILE A 86 -2.40 4.28 -19.82
CA ILE A 86 -1.74 5.29 -20.67
C ILE A 86 -0.33 4.83 -21.08
N ALA A 87 0.47 4.32 -20.14
CA ALA A 87 1.81 3.82 -20.42
C ALA A 87 1.76 2.65 -21.42
N LEU A 88 0.80 1.72 -21.26
CA LEU A 88 0.55 0.61 -22.18
C LEU A 88 0.17 1.11 -23.57
N ILE A 89 -0.74 2.08 -23.70
CA ILE A 89 -1.12 2.66 -25.00
C ILE A 89 0.11 3.24 -25.71
N ILE A 90 0.98 3.96 -24.99
CA ILE A 90 2.17 4.60 -25.57
C ILE A 90 3.16 3.55 -26.10
N ILE A 91 3.52 2.55 -25.29
CA ILE A 91 4.48 1.52 -25.72
C ILE A 91 3.91 0.66 -26.86
N LEU A 92 2.62 0.34 -26.82
CA LEU A 92 1.93 -0.44 -27.85
C LEU A 92 1.80 0.33 -29.16
N SER A 93 1.57 1.64 -29.11
CA SER A 93 1.52 2.50 -30.29
C SER A 93 2.88 2.61 -30.98
N ALA A 94 3.98 2.54 -30.22
CA ALA A 94 5.34 2.60 -30.76
C ALA A 94 5.76 1.28 -31.46
N ASP A 95 5.34 0.13 -30.93
CA ASP A 95 5.65 -1.19 -31.48
C ASP A 95 4.67 -1.66 -32.56
N GLY A 96 3.72 -0.82 -32.98
CA GLY A 96 2.73 -1.15 -34.02
C GLY A 96 1.72 -2.21 -33.58
N ALA A 97 1.36 -2.21 -32.30
CA ALA A 97 0.37 -3.12 -31.75
C ALA A 97 -1.00 -2.93 -32.41
N ASP A 98 -1.83 -3.96 -32.27
CA ASP A 98 -3.17 -4.02 -32.83
C ASP A 98 -4.02 -2.79 -32.46
N MET A 99 -4.58 -2.14 -33.48
CA MET A 99 -5.36 -0.91 -33.34
C MET A 99 -6.59 -1.12 -32.46
N LEU A 100 -7.23 -2.30 -32.52
CA LEU A 100 -8.38 -2.61 -31.67
C LEU A 100 -7.99 -2.66 -30.19
N THR A 101 -6.79 -3.16 -29.89
CA THR A 101 -6.24 -3.19 -28.53
C THR A 101 -5.97 -1.77 -28.01
N ILE A 102 -5.41 -0.90 -28.84
CA ILE A 102 -5.23 0.53 -28.50
C ILE A 102 -6.59 1.20 -28.24
N PHE A 103 -7.60 0.94 -29.09
CA PHE A 103 -8.95 1.47 -28.90
C PHE A 103 -9.63 0.94 -27.63
N ALA A 104 -9.47 -0.35 -27.31
CA ALA A 104 -10.03 -0.94 -26.09
C ALA A 104 -9.42 -0.29 -24.85
N LEU A 105 -8.10 -0.07 -24.84
CA LEU A 105 -7.42 0.62 -23.74
C LEU A 105 -7.88 2.09 -23.62
N MET A 106 -8.07 2.78 -24.75
CA MET A 106 -8.61 4.15 -24.75
C MET A 106 -10.06 4.20 -24.24
N TYR A 107 -10.86 3.18 -24.55
CA TYR A 107 -12.24 3.05 -24.08
C TYR A 107 -12.31 2.80 -22.56
N ILE A 108 -11.42 1.96 -22.01
CA ILE A 108 -11.33 1.73 -20.56
C ILE A 108 -10.89 3.01 -19.83
N LEU A 109 -10.15 3.90 -20.51
CA LEU A 109 -9.67 5.17 -19.95
C LEU A 109 -10.75 6.28 -19.92
N MET A 110 -11.79 6.20 -20.75
CA MET A 110 -12.92 7.15 -20.76
C MET A 110 -13.97 6.80 -19.70
#